data_AF-A0A0G4KNN0-F1
#
_entry.id   AF-A0A0G4KNN0-F1
#
_cell.length_a   1.000
_cell.length_b   1.000
_cell.length_c   1.000
_cell.angle_alpha   90.00
_cell.angle_beta   90.00
_cell.angle_gamma   90.00
#
_symmetry.space_group_name_H-M   'P 1'
#
loop_
_entity.id
_entity.type
_entity.pdbx_description
1 polymer ?
#
loop_
_entity_poly.entity_id
_entity_poly.type
_entity_poly.pdbx_seq_one_letter_code
_entity_poly.pdbx_strand_id
1 'polypeptide(L)'
;METDNKDDAPKKTRKVKKQVRKGDLPISTGTASLPESTKVALFEKENAMVMEDKLVADTEEKKNELETYIYDLRNKLDDQYAELATEEEKNKIKEKLEASEDWLYDEGDDTTKAVYIAKIDELRAMAGPIMQRHFEKVEAERQAVQAKIDAEKEAKRAAEEEARKAAEAEKAANGGKDEEMTDAAGEAKPDVDETGEASK
;
A
#
# COMPACT_ATOMS: atom_id res chain seq x y z
N MET A 1 -74.94 92.16 -1.67
CA MET A 1 -73.87 92.47 -0.69
C MET A 1 -73.81 91.29 0.23
N GLU A 2 -72.74 90.54 0.44
CA GLU A 2 -71.29 90.55 0.11
C GLU A 2 -70.87 89.05 0.25
N THR A 3 -70.15 88.39 -0.68
CA THR A 3 -68.68 88.18 -0.72
C THR A 3 -68.00 88.19 0.68
N ASP A 4 -67.13 87.30 1.13
CA ASP A 4 -66.05 86.57 0.46
C ASP A 4 -65.36 85.58 1.46
N ASN A 5 -64.81 84.49 0.93
CA ASN A 5 -63.56 83.76 1.28
C ASN A 5 -63.17 83.11 2.64
N LYS A 6 -62.43 82.00 2.46
CA LYS A 6 -61.50 81.23 3.33
C LYS A 6 -62.13 80.25 4.33
N ASP A 7 -61.77 78.97 4.38
CA ASP A 7 -60.42 78.39 4.32
C ASP A 7 -60.33 77.08 3.52
N ASP A 8 -59.42 77.07 2.55
CA ASP A 8 -58.85 75.88 1.92
C ASP A 8 -57.85 75.25 2.91
N ALA A 9 -58.36 74.44 3.84
CA ALA A 9 -57.51 73.67 4.75
C ALA A 9 -57.16 72.32 4.09
N PRO A 10 -55.87 71.98 3.88
CA PRO A 10 -55.50 70.71 3.28
C PRO A 10 -55.95 69.58 4.21
N LYS A 11 -56.91 68.77 3.74
CA LYS A 11 -57.38 67.57 4.44
C LYS A 11 -56.16 66.68 4.75
N LYS A 12 -55.82 66.55 6.04
CA LYS A 12 -54.74 65.68 6.52
C LYS A 12 -55.05 64.23 6.17
N THR A 13 -54.58 63.76 5.03
CA THR A 13 -54.64 62.34 4.65
C THR A 13 -53.60 61.58 5.46
N ARG A 14 -54.06 60.63 6.29
CA ARG A 14 -53.17 59.78 7.08
C ARG A 14 -52.36 58.92 6.12
N LYS A 15 -51.03 59.08 6.07
CA LYS A 15 -50.13 58.17 5.35
C LYS A 15 -50.29 56.76 5.92
N VAL A 16 -51.01 55.90 5.20
CA VAL A 16 -51.07 54.47 5.50
C VAL A 16 -49.70 53.89 5.15
N LYS A 17 -48.90 53.52 6.16
CA LYS A 17 -47.64 52.81 5.93
C LYS A 17 -47.99 51.45 5.31
N LYS A 18 -47.63 51.25 4.05
CA LYS A 18 -47.77 49.96 3.34
C LYS A 18 -46.94 48.93 4.10
N GLN A 19 -47.61 47.95 4.71
CA GLN A 19 -46.93 46.86 5.41
C GLN A 19 -46.27 45.95 4.37
N VAL A 20 -44.95 46.09 4.19
CA VAL A 20 -44.17 45.22 3.30
C VAL A 20 -43.68 44.04 4.11
N ARG A 21 -44.24 42.85 3.87
CA ARG A 21 -43.72 41.60 4.43
C ARG A 21 -42.57 41.12 3.55
N LYS A 22 -41.36 41.14 4.12
CA LYS A 22 -40.17 40.50 3.52
C LYS A 22 -39.98 39.16 4.19
N GLY A 23 -39.77 38.12 3.41
CA GLY A 23 -39.50 36.76 3.87
C GLY A 23 -39.11 35.90 2.68
N ASP A 24 -38.36 34.84 2.95
CA ASP A 24 -37.96 33.91 1.90
C ASP A 24 -39.18 33.15 1.39
N LEU A 25 -39.35 33.16 0.07
CA LEU A 25 -40.42 32.46 -0.61
C LEU A 25 -39.92 31.07 -0.97
N PRO A 26 -40.64 29.99 -0.62
CA PRO A 26 -40.25 28.65 -1.01
C PRO A 26 -40.27 28.54 -2.55
N ILE A 27 -39.14 28.16 -3.12
CA ILE A 27 -38.97 27.96 -4.56
C ILE A 27 -39.19 26.48 -4.86
N SER A 28 -40.18 26.17 -5.69
CA SER A 28 -40.39 24.84 -6.25
C SER A 28 -39.92 24.84 -7.71
N THR A 29 -39.00 23.94 -8.06
CA THR A 29 -38.45 23.83 -9.41
C THR A 29 -38.99 22.59 -10.12
N GLY A 30 -39.61 22.77 -11.28
CA GLY A 30 -39.90 21.67 -12.21
C GLY A 30 -38.77 21.55 -13.23
N THR A 31 -37.90 20.55 -13.08
CA THR A 31 -36.82 20.27 -14.03
C THR A 31 -37.02 18.89 -14.64
N ALA A 32 -36.20 18.54 -15.65
CA ALA A 32 -36.19 17.18 -16.20
C ALA A 32 -35.53 16.15 -15.25
N SER A 33 -35.01 16.57 -14.10
CA SER A 33 -34.39 15.67 -13.13
C SER A 33 -35.42 14.85 -12.36
N LEU A 34 -35.03 13.63 -11.98
CA LEU A 34 -35.86 12.75 -11.18
C LEU A 34 -36.15 13.34 -9.79
N PRO A 35 -37.36 13.13 -9.22
CA PRO A 35 -37.65 13.44 -7.83
C PRO A 35 -36.74 12.65 -6.88
N GLU A 36 -36.45 13.23 -5.72
CA GLU A 36 -35.54 12.63 -4.73
C GLU A 36 -35.99 11.23 -4.30
N SER A 37 -37.30 11.03 -4.07
CA SER A 37 -37.86 9.73 -3.72
C SER A 37 -37.59 8.66 -4.79
N THR A 38 -37.66 9.03 -6.06
CA THR A 38 -37.41 8.10 -7.18
C THR A 38 -35.91 7.82 -7.31
N LYS A 39 -35.05 8.81 -7.08
CA LYS A 39 -33.59 8.60 -7.06
C LYS A 39 -33.18 7.61 -5.97
N VAL A 40 -33.70 7.77 -4.75
CA VAL A 40 -33.40 6.85 -3.64
C VAL A 40 -33.82 5.42 -4.00
N ALA A 41 -35.03 5.23 -4.52
CA ALA A 41 -35.51 3.91 -4.92
C ALA A 41 -34.65 3.28 -6.04
N LEU A 42 -34.21 4.08 -7.03
CA LEU A 42 -33.31 3.60 -8.07
C LEU A 42 -31.90 3.30 -7.54
N PHE A 43 -31.41 4.08 -6.58
CA PHE A 43 -30.12 3.87 -5.94
C PHE A 43 -30.11 2.58 -5.11
N GLU A 44 -31.18 2.30 -4.36
CA GLU A 44 -31.35 1.04 -3.64
C GLU A 44 -31.37 -0.16 -4.61
N LYS A 45 -32.06 -0.03 -5.74
CA LYS A 45 -32.10 -1.06 -6.76
C LYS A 45 -30.72 -1.30 -7.40
N GLU A 46 -29.99 -0.22 -7.70
CA GLU A 46 -28.61 -0.32 -8.21
C GLU A 46 -27.70 -1.01 -7.20
N ASN A 47 -27.77 -0.63 -5.92
CA ASN A 47 -26.97 -1.27 -4.88
C ASN A 47 -27.28 -2.77 -4.72
N ALA A 48 -28.55 -3.17 -4.88
CA ALA A 48 -28.93 -4.58 -4.86
C ALA A 48 -28.27 -5.34 -6.02
N MET A 49 -28.32 -4.81 -7.25
CA MET A 49 -27.68 -5.42 -8.41
C MET A 49 -26.15 -5.50 -8.23
N VAL A 50 -25.52 -4.42 -7.74
CA VAL A 50 -24.08 -4.39 -7.45
C VAL A 50 -23.70 -5.42 -6.38
N MET A 51 -24.52 -5.61 -5.36
CA MET A 51 -24.26 -6.62 -4.32
C MET A 51 -24.40 -8.05 -4.86
N GLU A 52 -25.37 -8.31 -5.73
CA GLU A 52 -25.52 -9.60 -6.40
C GLU A 52 -24.33 -9.90 -7.31
N ASP A 53 -23.94 -8.96 -8.18
CA ASP A 53 -22.78 -9.10 -9.06
C ASP A 53 -21.50 -9.35 -8.26
N LYS A 54 -21.33 -8.61 -7.16
CA LYS A 54 -20.19 -8.81 -6.26
C LYS A 54 -20.21 -10.19 -5.63
N LEU A 55 -21.35 -10.67 -5.17
CA LEU A 55 -21.47 -12.00 -4.54
C LEU A 55 -21.10 -13.11 -5.52
N VAL A 56 -21.53 -12.99 -6.79
CA VAL A 56 -21.16 -13.93 -7.86
C VAL A 56 -19.66 -13.89 -8.11
N ALA A 57 -19.09 -12.71 -8.34
CA ALA A 57 -17.65 -12.54 -8.57
C ALA A 57 -16.80 -13.08 -7.40
N ASP A 58 -17.16 -12.75 -6.16
CA ASP A 58 -16.52 -13.23 -4.95
C ASP A 58 -16.62 -14.76 -4.79
N THR A 59 -17.68 -15.39 -5.31
CA THR A 59 -17.89 -16.84 -5.25
C THR A 59 -17.03 -17.54 -6.29
N GLU A 60 -16.99 -17.03 -7.52
CA GLU A 60 -16.10 -17.51 -8.59
C GLU A 60 -14.62 -17.35 -8.22
N GLU A 61 -14.25 -16.23 -7.60
CA GLU A 61 -12.89 -16.03 -7.09
C GLU A 61 -12.51 -17.11 -6.07
N LYS A 62 -13.41 -17.47 -5.15
CA LYS A 62 -13.14 -18.54 -4.17
C LYS A 62 -13.11 -19.93 -4.78
N LYS A 63 -13.87 -20.19 -5.84
CA LYS A 63 -13.76 -21.42 -6.63
C LYS A 63 -12.37 -21.53 -7.26
N ASN A 64 -11.92 -20.46 -7.93
CA ASN A 64 -10.60 -20.41 -8.57
C ASN A 64 -9.45 -20.46 -7.55
N GLU A 65 -9.62 -19.84 -6.36
CA GLU A 65 -8.65 -19.94 -5.27
C GLU A 65 -8.51 -21.40 -4.79
N LEU A 66 -9.62 -22.12 -4.64
CA LEU A 66 -9.59 -23.54 -4.26
C LEU A 66 -8.88 -24.38 -5.33
N GLU A 67 -9.23 -24.21 -6.60
CA GLU A 67 -8.60 -24.92 -7.72
C GLU A 67 -7.08 -24.67 -7.76
N THR A 68 -6.68 -23.40 -7.70
CA THR A 68 -5.27 -23.01 -7.67
C THR A 68 -4.56 -23.58 -6.45
N TYR A 69 -5.20 -23.55 -5.28
CA TYR A 69 -4.63 -24.08 -4.05
C TYR A 69 -4.42 -25.60 -4.12
N ILE A 70 -5.34 -26.34 -4.76
CA ILE A 70 -5.20 -27.78 -4.97
C ILE A 70 -3.95 -28.08 -5.81
N TYR A 71 -3.79 -27.39 -6.94
CA TYR A 71 -2.64 -27.60 -7.83
C TYR A 71 -1.32 -27.15 -7.19
N ASP A 72 -1.29 -25.99 -6.54
CA ASP A 72 -0.10 -25.47 -5.86
C ASP A 72 0.35 -26.39 -4.72
N LEU A 73 -0.58 -26.84 -3.88
CA LEU A 73 -0.25 -27.72 -2.76
C LEU A 73 0.21 -29.09 -3.24
N ARG A 74 -0.40 -29.65 -4.29
CA ARG A 74 0.05 -30.91 -4.90
C ARG A 74 1.50 -30.82 -5.37
N ASN A 75 1.86 -29.75 -6.09
CA ASN A 75 3.23 -29.52 -6.52
C ASN A 75 4.20 -29.32 -5.34
N LYS A 76 3.82 -28.53 -4.34
CA LYS A 76 4.66 -28.28 -3.15
C LYS A 76 4.92 -29.53 -2.32
N LEU A 77 3.96 -30.47 -2.26
CA LEU A 77 4.15 -31.75 -1.56
C LEU A 77 5.25 -32.61 -2.19
N ASP A 78 5.42 -32.53 -3.50
CA ASP A 78 6.42 -33.29 -4.25
C ASP A 78 7.76 -32.55 -4.41
N ASP A 79 7.79 -31.24 -4.17
CA ASP A 79 8.99 -30.41 -4.23
C ASP A 79 9.38 -29.90 -2.81
N GLN A 80 8.94 -28.69 -2.45
CA GLN A 80 9.37 -27.96 -1.25
C GLN A 80 9.14 -28.71 0.08
N TYR A 81 8.12 -29.56 0.13
CA TYR A 81 7.72 -30.33 1.31
C TYR A 81 8.13 -31.80 1.24
N ALA A 82 8.82 -32.22 0.17
CA ALA A 82 9.16 -33.61 -0.05
C ALA A 82 9.99 -34.21 1.10
N GLU A 83 10.89 -33.44 1.70
CA GLU A 83 11.73 -33.91 2.81
C GLU A 83 11.13 -33.63 4.20
N LEU A 84 10.00 -32.92 4.26
CA LEU A 84 9.46 -32.34 5.50
C LEU A 84 8.18 -33.04 6.00
N ALA A 85 7.65 -33.95 5.20
CA ALA A 85 6.44 -34.70 5.47
C ALA A 85 6.70 -36.20 5.37
N THR A 86 6.06 -36.99 6.23
CA THR A 86 6.10 -38.45 6.12
C THR A 86 5.30 -38.92 4.89
N GLU A 87 5.58 -40.12 4.40
CA GLU A 87 4.80 -40.69 3.28
C GLU A 87 3.31 -40.80 3.63
N GLU A 88 2.98 -41.16 4.87
CA GLU A 88 1.59 -41.22 5.36
C GLU A 88 0.92 -39.84 5.35
N GLU A 89 1.59 -38.79 5.84
CA GLU A 89 1.08 -37.41 5.82
C GLU A 89 0.84 -36.95 4.38
N LYS A 90 1.79 -37.18 3.48
CA LYS A 90 1.67 -36.82 2.06
C LYS A 90 0.52 -37.54 1.38
N ASN A 91 0.42 -38.86 1.55
CA ASN A 91 -0.62 -39.66 0.90
C ASN A 91 -2.00 -39.22 1.36
N LYS A 92 -2.19 -39.01 2.67
CA LYS A 92 -3.46 -38.52 3.21
C LYS A 92 -3.86 -37.16 2.65
N ILE A 93 -2.91 -36.24 2.49
CA ILE A 93 -3.20 -34.91 1.90
C ILE A 93 -3.49 -35.06 0.40
N LYS A 94 -2.73 -35.88 -0.34
CA LYS A 94 -2.95 -36.12 -1.77
C LYS A 94 -4.33 -36.72 -2.05
N GLU A 95 -4.74 -37.73 -1.28
CA GLU A 95 -6.09 -38.33 -1.36
C GLU A 95 -7.17 -37.28 -1.12
N LYS A 96 -6.98 -36.38 -0.14
CA LYS A 96 -7.95 -35.30 0.08
C LYS A 96 -7.95 -34.29 -1.05
N LEU A 97 -6.79 -33.94 -1.61
CA LEU A 97 -6.68 -33.01 -2.73
C LEU A 97 -7.41 -33.55 -3.97
N GLU A 98 -7.23 -34.83 -4.29
CA GLU A 98 -7.95 -35.52 -5.35
C GLU A 98 -9.45 -35.52 -5.10
N ALA A 99 -9.91 -35.93 -3.91
CA ALA A 99 -11.33 -35.88 -3.56
C ALA A 99 -11.93 -34.46 -3.56
N SER A 100 -11.12 -33.42 -3.35
CA SER A 100 -11.56 -32.03 -3.41
C SER A 100 -11.60 -31.49 -4.84
N GLU A 101 -10.71 -31.98 -5.71
CA GLU A 101 -10.70 -31.70 -7.15
C GLU A 101 -11.91 -32.36 -7.83
N ASP A 102 -12.14 -33.65 -7.56
CA ASP A 102 -13.30 -34.37 -8.08
C ASP A 102 -14.61 -33.70 -7.65
N TRP A 103 -14.70 -33.33 -6.35
CA TRP A 103 -15.85 -32.60 -5.84
C TRP A 103 -16.04 -31.26 -6.55
N LEU A 104 -14.96 -30.53 -6.89
CA LEU A 104 -15.05 -29.22 -7.55
C LEU A 104 -15.68 -29.31 -8.95
N TYR A 105 -15.46 -30.40 -9.67
CA TYR A 105 -16.00 -30.62 -11.01
C TYR A 105 -17.35 -31.36 -11.04
N ASP A 106 -17.76 -31.96 -9.92
CA ASP A 106 -19.06 -32.62 -9.76
C ASP A 106 -20.06 -31.75 -8.96
N GLU A 107 -20.21 -32.04 -7.67
CA GLU A 107 -21.22 -31.41 -6.80
C GLU A 107 -20.89 -29.96 -6.42
N GLY A 108 -19.61 -29.59 -6.54
CA GLY A 108 -19.06 -28.30 -6.16
C GLY A 108 -19.01 -27.29 -7.30
N ASP A 109 -19.56 -27.57 -8.48
CA ASP A 109 -19.48 -26.65 -9.63
C ASP A 109 -20.25 -25.33 -9.38
N ASP A 110 -21.44 -25.42 -8.76
CA ASP A 110 -22.27 -24.28 -8.38
C ASP A 110 -22.68 -24.38 -6.91
N THR A 111 -21.86 -23.79 -6.04
CA THR A 111 -22.12 -23.74 -4.60
C THR A 111 -21.80 -22.37 -4.01
N THR A 112 -22.15 -22.20 -2.73
CA THR A 112 -21.96 -20.93 -2.05
C THR A 112 -20.48 -20.67 -1.74
N LYS A 113 -20.08 -19.38 -1.75
CA LYS A 113 -18.77 -18.91 -1.30
C LYS A 113 -18.27 -19.56 0.00
N ALA A 114 -19.18 -19.74 0.97
CA ALA A 114 -18.85 -20.31 2.27
C ALA A 114 -18.36 -21.76 2.19
N VAL A 115 -18.90 -22.56 1.26
CA VAL A 115 -18.50 -23.95 1.08
C VAL A 115 -17.09 -24.04 0.48
N TYR A 116 -16.77 -23.21 -0.52
CA TYR A 116 -15.41 -23.12 -1.05
C TYR A 116 -14.40 -22.73 0.02
N ILE A 117 -14.71 -21.73 0.85
CA ILE A 117 -13.85 -21.32 1.97
C ILE A 117 -13.63 -22.47 2.95
N ALA A 118 -14.70 -23.18 3.34
CA ALA A 118 -14.58 -24.31 4.26
C ALA A 118 -13.68 -25.43 3.71
N LYS A 119 -13.74 -25.71 2.40
CA LYS A 119 -12.86 -26.68 1.74
C LYS A 119 -11.40 -26.22 1.73
N ILE A 120 -11.14 -24.95 1.41
CA ILE A 120 -9.79 -24.37 1.48
C ILE A 120 -9.24 -24.47 2.89
N ASP A 121 -10.03 -24.11 3.90
CA ASP A 121 -9.61 -24.14 5.30
C ASP A 121 -9.35 -25.57 5.79
N GLU A 122 -10.13 -26.55 5.35
CA GLU A 122 -9.88 -27.97 5.62
C GLU A 122 -8.53 -28.43 5.06
N LEU A 123 -8.23 -28.10 3.80
CA LEU A 123 -6.94 -28.43 3.17
C LEU A 123 -5.78 -27.70 3.85
N ARG A 124 -5.94 -26.42 4.20
CA ARG A 124 -4.94 -25.63 4.94
C ARG A 124 -4.66 -26.20 6.31
N ALA A 125 -5.69 -26.66 7.04
CA ALA A 125 -5.52 -27.25 8.36
C ALA A 125 -4.67 -28.53 8.30
N MET A 126 -4.85 -29.36 7.25
CA MET A 126 -4.02 -30.55 7.06
C MET A 126 -2.60 -30.24 6.59
N ALA A 127 -2.42 -29.24 5.73
CA ALA A 127 -1.10 -28.81 5.27
C ALA A 127 -0.33 -27.99 6.31
N GLY A 128 -1.02 -27.39 7.29
CA GLY A 128 -0.47 -26.47 8.28
C GLY A 128 0.80 -26.96 8.98
N PRO A 129 0.83 -28.18 9.54
CA PRO A 129 2.03 -28.73 10.17
C PRO A 129 3.24 -28.82 9.22
N ILE A 130 3.01 -29.19 7.96
CA ILE A 130 4.08 -29.33 6.96
C ILE A 130 4.60 -27.95 6.54
N MET A 131 3.68 -27.00 6.32
CA MET A 131 4.03 -25.61 6.01
C MET A 131 4.84 -24.96 7.13
N GLN A 132 4.49 -25.25 8.39
CA GLN A 132 5.23 -24.75 9.55
C GLN A 132 6.66 -25.31 9.59
N ARG A 133 6.84 -26.62 9.39
CA ARG A 133 8.19 -27.23 9.30
C ARG A 133 9.01 -26.61 8.18
N HIS A 134 8.39 -26.31 7.03
CA HIS A 134 9.06 -25.63 5.91
C HIS A 134 9.46 -24.20 6.26
N PHE A 135 8.55 -23.43 6.87
CA PHE A 135 8.84 -22.08 7.31
C PHE A 135 10.02 -22.02 8.29
N GLU A 136 10.06 -22.94 9.25
CA GLU A 136 11.17 -23.06 10.21
C GLU A 136 12.50 -23.39 9.52
N LYS A 137 12.50 -24.31 8.53
CA LYS A 137 13.69 -24.63 7.71
C LYS A 137 14.20 -23.39 6.96
N VAL A 138 13.31 -22.70 6.24
CA VAL A 138 13.67 -21.51 5.45
C VAL A 138 14.17 -20.37 6.32
N GLU A 139 13.55 -20.13 7.47
CA GLU A 139 13.98 -19.08 8.40
C GLU A 139 15.35 -19.42 9.02
N ALA A 140 15.60 -20.69 9.36
CA ALA A 140 16.91 -21.12 9.83
C ALA A 140 18.01 -20.94 8.76
N GLU A 141 17.73 -21.29 7.50
CA GLU A 141 18.65 -21.06 6.38
C GLU A 141 18.93 -19.57 6.17
N ARG A 142 17.89 -18.73 6.22
CA ARG A 142 18.02 -17.27 6.11
C ARG A 142 18.89 -16.69 7.22
N GLN A 143 18.69 -17.12 8.47
CA GLN A 143 19.50 -16.67 9.60
C GLN A 143 20.96 -17.11 9.47
N ALA A 144 21.21 -18.33 8.98
CA ALA A 144 22.56 -18.81 8.73
C ALA A 144 23.27 -18.00 7.62
N VAL A 145 22.56 -17.65 6.54
CA VAL A 145 23.10 -16.78 5.48
C VAL A 145 23.38 -15.38 6.01
N GLN A 146 22.45 -14.81 6.79
CA GLN A 146 22.62 -13.48 7.37
C GLN A 146 23.83 -13.44 8.32
N ALA A 147 23.99 -14.44 9.19
CA ALA A 147 25.15 -14.55 10.07
C ALA A 147 26.48 -14.64 9.31
N LYS A 148 26.51 -15.35 8.17
CA LYS A 148 27.69 -15.40 7.30
C LYS A 148 28.01 -14.04 6.67
N ILE A 149 27.00 -13.34 6.17
CA ILE A 149 27.14 -12.00 5.59
C ILE A 149 27.65 -11.00 6.64
N ASP A 150 27.11 -11.06 7.86
CA ASP A 150 27.51 -10.15 8.94
C ASP A 150 28.93 -10.47 9.42
N ALA A 151 29.30 -11.75 9.55
CA ALA A 151 30.67 -12.15 9.86
C ALA A 151 31.68 -11.72 8.77
N GLU A 152 31.31 -11.81 7.48
CA GLU A 152 32.15 -11.34 6.38
C GLU A 152 32.32 -9.81 6.40
N LYS A 153 31.25 -9.06 6.66
CA LYS A 153 31.30 -7.60 6.80
C LYS A 153 32.15 -7.18 7.99
N GLU A 154 32.03 -7.86 9.12
CA GLU A 154 32.85 -7.62 10.31
C GLU A 154 34.32 -7.92 10.05
N ALA A 155 34.63 -9.06 9.42
CA ALA A 155 35.99 -9.41 9.03
C ALA A 155 36.58 -8.39 8.05
N LYS A 156 35.81 -7.94 7.05
CA LYS A 156 36.25 -6.90 6.12
C LYS A 156 36.51 -5.56 6.82
N ARG A 157 35.64 -5.14 7.74
CA ARG A 157 35.81 -3.91 8.53
C ARG A 157 37.03 -4.00 9.44
N ALA A 158 37.23 -5.14 10.10
CA ALA A 158 38.41 -5.38 10.93
C ALA A 158 39.71 -5.36 10.11
N ALA A 159 39.72 -6.00 8.94
CA ALA A 159 40.87 -5.98 8.03
C ALA A 159 41.17 -4.57 7.47
N GLU A 160 40.13 -3.78 7.15
CA GLU A 160 40.29 -2.38 6.72
C GLU A 160 40.81 -1.49 7.86
N GLU A 161 40.32 -1.67 9.08
CA GLU A 161 40.82 -0.94 10.25
C GLU A 161 42.27 -1.32 10.59
N GLU A 162 42.62 -2.60 10.49
CA GLU A 162 43.99 -3.08 10.69
C GLU A 162 44.92 -2.55 9.60
N ALA A 163 44.50 -2.58 8.32
CA ALA A 163 45.25 -2.00 7.21
C ALA A 163 45.42 -0.47 7.39
N ARG A 164 44.39 0.24 7.88
CA ARG A 164 44.48 1.67 8.17
C ARG A 164 45.47 1.95 9.30
N LYS A 165 45.43 1.19 10.39
CA LYS A 165 46.37 1.31 11.51
C LYS A 165 47.81 0.98 11.10
N ALA A 166 48.00 -0.06 10.28
CA ALA A 166 49.30 -0.42 9.74
C ALA A 166 49.87 0.68 8.83
N ALA A 167 49.05 1.24 7.92
CA ALA A 167 49.44 2.36 7.07
C ALA A 167 49.74 3.64 7.87
N GLU A 168 49.01 3.91 8.94
CA GLU A 168 49.26 5.04 9.85
C GLU A 168 50.55 4.85 10.65
N ALA A 169 50.82 3.63 11.14
CA ALA A 169 52.06 3.29 11.82
C ALA A 169 53.29 3.36 10.90
N GLU A 170 53.16 2.93 9.64
CA GLU A 170 54.23 3.05 8.64
C GLU A 170 54.52 4.53 8.30
N LYS A 171 53.49 5.37 8.17
CA LYS A 171 53.65 6.82 8.02
C LYS A 171 54.34 7.45 9.22
N ALA A 172 54.00 7.03 10.44
CA ALA A 172 54.65 7.53 11.65
C ALA A 172 56.13 7.08 11.77
N ALA A 173 56.45 5.86 11.30
CA ALA A 173 57.82 5.35 11.30
C ALA A 173 58.70 5.99 10.21
N ASN A 174 58.12 6.33 9.05
CA ASN A 174 58.85 6.97 7.95
C ASN A 174 58.86 8.50 8.02
N GLY A 175 58.00 9.11 8.86
CA GLY A 175 57.94 10.55 9.14
C GLY A 175 59.10 11.11 9.96
N GLY A 176 60.12 10.29 10.27
CA GLY A 176 61.36 10.71 10.93
C GLY A 176 62.53 11.03 9.98
N LYS A 177 62.28 11.23 8.68
CA LYS A 177 63.35 11.42 7.67
C LYS A 177 63.17 12.60 6.72
N ASP A 178 62.47 13.64 7.16
CA ASP A 178 62.42 14.94 6.46
C ASP A 178 62.65 16.09 7.46
N GLU A 179 63.85 16.12 8.06
CA GLU A 179 64.46 17.34 8.60
C GLU A 179 65.97 17.28 8.30
N GLU A 180 66.37 17.67 7.08
CA GLU A 180 67.67 18.33 6.91
C GLU A 180 67.58 19.39 5.81
N MET A 181 67.66 20.63 6.28
CA MET A 181 67.65 21.87 5.52
C MET A 181 68.80 21.92 4.50
N THR A 182 68.51 22.33 3.26
CA THR A 182 69.50 23.05 2.45
C THR A 182 68.86 24.32 1.90
N ASP A 183 68.91 25.38 2.71
CA ASP A 183 68.78 26.75 2.24
C ASP A 183 70.00 27.08 1.35
N ALA A 184 69.75 27.32 0.07
CA ALA A 184 70.65 28.07 -0.79
C ALA A 184 69.84 29.15 -1.53
N ALA A 185 69.95 30.37 -1.02
CA ALA A 185 69.34 31.57 -1.55
C ALA A 185 69.85 31.93 -2.96
N GLY A 186 68.97 32.49 -3.80
CA GLY A 186 69.30 33.00 -5.13
C GLY A 186 68.15 33.73 -5.85
N GLU A 187 67.82 34.92 -5.33
CA GLU A 187 67.33 36.14 -6.02
C GLU A 187 66.12 36.15 -7.01
N ALA A 188 65.21 37.09 -6.71
CA ALA A 188 64.42 37.99 -7.60
C ALA A 188 63.39 37.36 -8.56
N LYS A 189 62.13 37.81 -8.70
CA LYS A 189 61.39 39.05 -8.37
C LYS A 189 59.87 38.74 -8.45
N PRO A 190 58.98 39.61 -7.94
CA PRO A 190 57.53 39.41 -7.96
C PRO A 190 56.91 39.99 -9.24
N ASP A 191 55.88 39.33 -9.77
CA ASP A 191 54.95 39.96 -10.70
C ASP A 191 53.50 39.68 -10.28
N VAL A 192 52.66 40.66 -10.59
CA VAL A 192 51.38 41.01 -9.95
C VAL A 192 50.25 40.79 -10.96
N ASP A 193 49.02 40.61 -10.44
CA ASP A 193 47.72 40.76 -11.15
C ASP A 193 47.38 39.69 -12.21
N GLU A 194 46.13 39.35 -12.54
CA GLU A 194 44.83 40.01 -12.35
C GLU A 194 43.71 38.95 -12.53
N THR A 195 42.61 39.13 -11.79
CA THR A 195 41.17 38.97 -12.13
C THR A 195 40.65 38.09 -13.29
N GLY A 196 39.49 37.49 -13.01
CA GLY A 196 38.36 37.32 -13.95
C GLY A 196 38.36 35.98 -14.70
N GLU A 197 37.24 35.38 -15.10
CA GLU A 197 35.84 35.78 -15.13
C GLU A 197 35.03 34.50 -15.46
N ALA A 198 33.72 34.62 -15.30
CA ALA A 198 32.66 33.69 -15.66
C ALA A 198 32.85 32.87 -16.96
N SER A 199 32.24 31.68 -17.01
CA SER A 199 30.95 31.50 -17.70
C SER A 199 30.71 30.05 -18.13
N LYS A 200 29.45 29.65 -17.91
CA LYS A 200 28.66 28.56 -18.55
C LYS A 200 28.81 27.13 -18.04
#